data_AF-A0A6H1X255-F1
#
_entry.id   AF-A0A6H1X255-F1
#
_cell.length_a   1.000
_cell.length_b   1.000
_cell.length_c   1.000
_cell.angle_alpha   90.00
_cell.angle_beta   90.00
_cell.angle_gamma   90.00
#
_symmetry.space_group_name_H-M   'P 1'
#
loop_
_entity.id
_entity.type
_entity.pdbx_description
1 polymer ?
#
loop_
_entity_poly.entity_id
_entity_poly.type
_entity_poly.pdbx_seq_one_letter_code
_entity_poly.pdbx_strand_id
1 'polypeptide(L)'
;MFSKDIVRFHHADDHDHGELGGHDHHHPHTHSHSNSVENKDEKTLKILLVHWVNHNESHEEGFREWVEKARAMGKHDTADSIEKAIEYLQKANEMLVEAKKFM
;
A
#
# COMPACT_ATOMS: atom_id res chain seq x y z
N MET A 1 24.85 -8.32 0.27
CA MET A 1 24.32 -7.14 -0.44
C MET A 1 23.12 -7.63 -1.23
N PHE A 2 21.90 -7.31 -0.78
CA PHE A 2 20.68 -7.78 -1.44
C PHE A 2 20.48 -7.00 -2.75
N SER A 3 20.62 -7.68 -3.87
CA SER A 3 20.23 -7.17 -5.18
C SER A 3 18.71 -7.02 -5.21
N LYS A 4 18.24 -5.81 -5.47
CA LYS A 4 16.82 -5.50 -5.68
C LYS A 4 16.39 -6.06 -7.03
N ASP A 5 16.12 -7.36 -7.09
CA ASP A 5 15.31 -7.91 -8.17
C ASP A 5 13.85 -7.57 -7.84
N ILE A 6 13.39 -6.50 -8.48
CA ILE A 6 12.01 -6.05 -8.52
C ILE A 6 11.18 -7.23 -9.05
N VAL A 7 10.47 -7.91 -8.16
CA VAL A 7 9.48 -8.91 -8.54
C VAL A 7 8.32 -8.16 -9.19
N ARG A 8 8.38 -8.02 -10.52
CA ARG A 8 7.25 -7.61 -11.35
C ARG A 8 6.24 -8.75 -11.34
N PHE A 9 5.23 -8.67 -10.49
CA PHE A 9 4.00 -9.42 -10.69
C PHE A 9 3.24 -8.78 -11.85
N HIS A 10 3.49 -9.25 -13.07
CA HIS A 10 2.56 -9.03 -14.16
C HIS A 10 1.43 -10.05 -14.01
N HIS A 11 0.27 -9.60 -13.55
CA HIS A 11 -0.97 -10.34 -13.78
C HIS A 11 -1.25 -10.33 -15.28
N ALA A 12 -1.01 -11.47 -15.93
CA ALA A 12 -1.52 -11.73 -17.27
C ALA A 12 -3.01 -12.04 -17.13
N ASP A 13 -3.85 -11.02 -17.23
CA ASP A 13 -5.27 -11.20 -17.48
C ASP A 13 -5.44 -11.49 -18.97
N ASP A 14 -5.63 -12.78 -19.27
CA ASP A 14 -6.03 -13.27 -20.58
C ASP A 14 -7.46 -12.80 -20.86
N HIS A 15 -7.61 -11.75 -21.66
CA HIS A 15 -8.88 -11.36 -22.25
C HIS A 15 -8.80 -11.48 -23.77
N ASP A 16 -9.31 -12.62 -24.27
CA ASP A 16 -9.69 -12.84 -25.66
C ASP A 16 -10.90 -11.96 -25.98
N HIS A 17 -10.69 -10.92 -26.80
CA HIS A 17 -11.77 -10.18 -27.43
C HIS A 17 -11.51 -10.08 -28.94
N GLY A 18 -12.29 -10.90 -29.66
CA GLY A 18 -12.37 -10.87 -31.11
C GLY A 18 -12.83 -9.52 -31.66
N GLU A 19 -12.15 -9.13 -32.74
CA GLU A 19 -12.57 -8.30 -33.88
C GLU A 19 -13.40 -7.01 -33.67
N LEU A 20 -12.75 -5.91 -34.14
CA LEU A 20 -13.30 -4.77 -34.88
C LEU A 20 -14.02 -3.65 -34.10
N GLY A 21 -13.35 -2.50 -34.03
CA GLY A 21 -14.04 -1.20 -33.97
C GLY A 21 -13.31 -0.14 -33.15
N GLY A 22 -12.39 0.58 -33.78
CA GLY A 22 -11.82 1.79 -33.17
C GLY A 22 -12.88 2.88 -33.01
N HIS A 23 -12.96 3.46 -31.82
CA HIS A 23 -13.49 4.80 -31.60
C HIS A 23 -12.69 5.47 -30.48
N ASP A 24 -11.89 6.45 -30.88
CA ASP A 24 -11.15 7.36 -30.02
C ASP A 24 -12.12 8.45 -29.55
N HIS A 25 -12.48 8.41 -28.27
CA HIS A 25 -13.25 9.46 -27.63
C HIS A 25 -12.45 10.07 -26.48
N HIS A 26 -11.56 10.98 -26.84
CA HIS A 26 -11.03 11.99 -25.95
C HIS A 26 -12.19 12.86 -25.42
N HIS A 27 -12.60 12.62 -24.18
CA HIS A 27 -13.41 13.58 -23.43
C HIS A 27 -12.49 14.63 -22.79
N PRO A 28 -12.54 15.92 -23.19
CA PRO A 28 -11.88 16.97 -22.44
C PRO A 28 -12.72 17.21 -21.18
N HIS A 29 -12.39 16.52 -20.08
CA HIS A 29 -13.00 16.80 -18.79
C HIS A 29 -12.45 18.14 -18.26
N THR A 30 -13.23 19.20 -18.49
CA THR A 30 -13.01 20.53 -17.91
C THR A 30 -13.45 20.52 -16.45
N HIS A 31 -12.55 20.17 -15.54
CA HIS A 31 -12.80 20.32 -14.11
C HIS A 31 -12.59 21.79 -13.69
N SER A 32 -13.65 22.58 -13.85
CA SER A 32 -13.78 23.87 -13.18
C SER A 32 -13.83 23.64 -11.67
N HIS A 33 -12.76 24.00 -10.94
CA HIS A 33 -12.75 24.01 -9.49
C HIS A 33 -13.10 25.40 -8.98
N SER A 34 -14.40 25.63 -8.87
CA SER A 34 -14.97 26.76 -8.13
C SER A 34 -14.57 26.65 -6.64
N ASN A 35 -14.06 27.77 -6.12
CA ASN A 35 -13.57 27.97 -4.76
C ASN A 35 -14.62 27.68 -3.68
N SER A 36 -14.50 26.52 -3.02
CA SER A 36 -14.78 26.37 -1.59
C SER A 36 -13.63 25.59 -0.96
N VAL A 37 -12.52 26.30 -0.74
CA VAL A 37 -11.22 25.74 -0.36
C VAL A 37 -11.20 25.36 1.12
N GLU A 38 -11.96 24.34 1.50
CA GLU A 38 -11.37 23.34 2.38
C GLU A 38 -10.36 22.59 1.50
N ASN A 39 -9.09 22.58 1.91
CA ASN A 39 -8.02 22.03 1.10
C ASN A 39 -8.32 20.54 0.82
N LYS A 40 -8.66 20.22 -0.44
CA LYS A 40 -9.00 18.84 -0.86
C LYS A 40 -7.88 17.87 -0.52
N ASP A 41 -6.64 18.33 -0.54
CA ASP A 41 -5.48 17.51 -0.18
C ASP A 41 -5.43 17.25 1.32
N GLU A 42 -5.84 18.21 2.16
CA GLU A 42 -5.92 18.02 3.61
C GLU A 42 -6.98 16.98 3.99
N LYS A 43 -8.15 17.00 3.36
CA LYS A 43 -9.19 15.96 3.52
C LYS A 43 -8.70 14.60 3.06
N THR A 44 -8.05 14.57 1.90
CA THR A 44 -7.44 13.34 1.37
C THR A 44 -6.39 12.80 2.33
N LEU A 45 -5.51 13.65 2.86
CA LEU A 45 -4.46 13.27 3.80
C LEU A 45 -5.04 12.71 5.10
N LYS A 46 -6.11 13.31 5.66
CA LYS A 46 -6.81 12.77 6.83
C LYS A 46 -7.29 11.33 6.62
N ILE A 47 -7.82 11.02 5.43
CA ILE A 47 -8.27 9.67 5.07
C ILE A 47 -7.07 8.73 4.90
N LEU A 48 -6.03 9.18 4.20
CA LEU A 48 -4.83 8.39 3.93
C LEU A 48 -4.09 7.98 5.21
N LEU A 49 -3.96 8.88 6.20
CA LEU A 49 -3.29 8.56 7.47
C LEU A 49 -3.98 7.40 8.21
N VAL A 50 -5.31 7.35 8.21
CA VAL A 50 -6.05 6.22 8.80
C VAL A 50 -5.91 4.96 7.96
N HIS A 51 -6.00 5.10 6.64
CA HIS A 51 -5.87 3.97 5.72
C HIS A 51 -4.49 3.28 5.84
N TRP A 52 -3.40 4.06 5.92
CA TRP A 52 -2.05 3.51 6.04
C TRP A 52 -1.83 2.76 7.35
N VAL A 53 -2.37 3.26 8.48
CA VAL A 53 -2.31 2.54 9.76
C VAL A 53 -3.01 1.18 9.63
N ASN A 54 -4.25 1.15 9.15
CA ASN A 54 -5.00 -0.09 8.98
C ASN A 54 -4.31 -1.07 8.01
N HIS A 55 -3.70 -0.54 6.94
CA HIS A 55 -2.99 -1.35 5.97
C HIS A 55 -1.71 -1.96 6.56
N ASN A 56 -0.97 -1.19 7.36
CA ASN A 56 0.20 -1.69 8.08
C ASN A 56 -0.17 -2.77 9.09
N GLU A 57 -1.27 -2.59 9.84
CA GLU A 57 -1.78 -3.62 10.78
C GLU A 57 -2.12 -4.93 10.06
N SER A 58 -2.73 -4.87 8.86
CA SER A 58 -2.98 -6.04 8.03
C SER A 58 -1.68 -6.72 7.55
N HIS A 59 -0.66 -5.93 7.20
CA HIS A 59 0.67 -6.47 6.90
C HIS A 59 1.34 -7.12 8.11
N GLU A 60 1.23 -6.53 9.30
CA GLU A 60 1.75 -7.10 10.53
C GLU A 60 1.16 -8.49 10.81
N GLU A 61 -0.15 -8.66 10.66
CA GLU A 61 -0.81 -9.96 10.81
C GLU A 61 -0.23 -11.00 9.85
N GLY A 62 -0.15 -10.68 8.56
CA GLY A 62 0.46 -11.56 7.56
C GLY A 62 1.92 -11.88 7.85
N PHE A 63 2.69 -10.90 8.34
CA PHE A 63 4.10 -11.09 8.69
C PHE A 63 4.26 -12.00 9.91
N ARG A 64 3.39 -11.90 10.93
CA ARG A 64 3.41 -12.79 12.10
C ARG A 64 3.22 -14.24 11.70
N GLU A 65 2.30 -14.53 10.78
CA GLU A 65 2.16 -15.89 10.25
C GLU A 65 3.44 -16.40 9.60
N TRP A 66 4.15 -15.54 8.89
CA TRP A 66 5.41 -15.89 8.23
C TRP A 66 6.58 -16.00 9.18
N VAL A 67 6.59 -15.29 10.31
CA VAL A 67 7.54 -15.53 11.41
C VAL A 67 7.39 -16.96 11.90
N GLU A 68 6.16 -17.38 12.22
CA GLU A 68 5.90 -18.74 12.72
C GLU A 68 6.28 -19.81 11.68
N LYS A 69 5.88 -19.62 10.41
CA LYS A 69 6.27 -20.52 9.31
C LYS A 69 7.79 -20.57 9.13
N ALA A 70 8.48 -19.44 9.19
CA ALA A 70 9.94 -19.38 9.07
C ALA A 70 10.65 -20.09 10.23
N ARG A 71 10.18 -19.91 11.48
CA ARG A 71 10.69 -20.63 12.65
C ARG A 71 10.48 -22.13 12.50
N ALA A 72 9.30 -22.57 12.04
CA ALA A 72 9.02 -23.98 11.77
C ALA A 72 9.92 -24.60 10.67
N MET A 73 10.35 -23.79 9.70
CA MET A 73 11.31 -24.20 8.65
C MET A 73 12.79 -24.14 9.10
N GLY A 74 13.07 -23.80 10.37
CA GLY A 74 14.44 -23.62 10.87
C GLY A 74 15.15 -22.38 10.32
N LYS A 75 14.40 -21.42 9.74
CA LYS A 75 14.93 -20.17 9.17
C LYS A 75 14.90 -19.05 10.21
N HIS A 76 15.61 -19.25 11.32
CA HIS A 76 15.58 -18.34 12.47
C HIS A 76 15.98 -16.90 12.12
N ASP A 77 17.11 -16.68 11.43
CA ASP A 77 17.54 -15.33 11.03
C ASP A 77 16.53 -14.61 10.13
N THR A 78 15.82 -15.37 9.29
CA THR A 78 14.73 -14.84 8.45
C THR A 78 13.53 -14.44 9.32
N ALA A 79 13.12 -15.30 10.25
CA ALA A 79 12.05 -15.02 11.18
C ALA A 79 12.35 -13.75 12.01
N ASP A 80 13.58 -13.64 12.54
CA ASP A 80 14.02 -12.49 13.33
C ASP A 80 14.04 -11.20 12.49
N SER A 81 14.41 -11.28 11.21
CA SER A 81 14.35 -10.14 10.30
C SER A 81 12.92 -9.70 9.99
N ILE A 82 11.99 -10.64 9.81
CA ILE A 82 10.55 -10.35 9.61
C ILE A 82 9.96 -9.76 10.89
N GLU A 83 10.31 -10.30 12.06
CA GLU A 83 9.88 -9.76 13.35
C GLU A 83 10.38 -8.32 13.54
N LYS A 84 11.61 -8.02 13.12
CA LYS A 84 12.12 -6.64 13.11
C LYS A 84 11.34 -5.74 12.15
N ALA A 85 10.90 -6.26 11.00
CA ALA A 85 10.06 -5.50 10.08
C ALA A 85 8.70 -5.15 10.70
N ILE A 86 8.10 -6.07 11.46
CA ILE A 86 6.88 -5.82 12.25
C ILE A 86 7.11 -4.68 13.24
N GLU A 87 8.20 -4.71 14.02
CA GLU A 87 8.51 -3.61 14.96
C GLU A 87 8.61 -2.23 14.27
N TYR A 88 9.17 -2.19 13.06
CA TYR A 88 9.26 -0.93 12.30
C TYR A 88 7.91 -0.48 11.73
N LEU A 89 7.03 -1.41 11.34
CA LEU A 89 5.65 -1.07 10.96
C LEU A 89 4.88 -0.49 12.15
N GLN A 90 5.06 -1.05 13.34
CA GLN A 90 4.43 -0.53 14.56
C GLN A 90 4.89 0.89 14.87
N LYS A 91 6.19 1.17 14.76
CA LYS A 91 6.73 2.53 14.90
C LYS A 91 6.20 3.47 13.82
N ALA A 92 6.06 2.99 12.57
CA ALA A 92 5.44 3.79 11.51
C ALA A 92 3.99 4.14 11.88
N ASN A 93 3.22 3.18 12.41
CA ASN A 93 1.84 3.41 12.86
C ASN A 93 1.76 4.44 13.99
N GLU A 94 2.65 4.37 14.99
CA GLU A 94 2.75 5.37 16.05
C GLU A 94 2.95 6.78 15.46
N MET A 95 3.87 6.93 14.50
CA MET A 95 4.14 8.22 13.86
C MET A 95 2.98 8.70 12.97
N LEU A 96 2.28 7.79 12.30
CA LEU A 96 1.10 8.13 11.48
C LEU A 96 -0.08 8.58 12.36
N VAL A 97 -0.30 7.91 13.50
CA VAL A 97 -1.29 8.30 14.50
C VAL A 97 -0.91 9.66 15.11
N GLU A 98 0.36 9.90 15.39
CA GLU A 98 0.86 11.20 15.86
C GLU A 98 0.64 12.29 14.81
N ALA A 99 0.98 12.04 13.54
CA ALA A 99 0.77 12.97 12.43
C ALA A 99 -0.70 13.39 12.30
N LYS A 100 -1.64 12.46 12.51
CA LYS A 100 -3.08 12.72 12.49
C LYS A 100 -3.52 13.75 13.54
N LYS A 101 -2.79 13.94 14.64
CA LYS A 101 -3.13 14.95 15.67
C LYS A 101 -2.91 16.39 15.22
N PHE A 102 -2.09 16.60 14.18
CA PHE A 102 -1.79 17.91 13.61
C PHE A 102 -2.66 18.26 12.40
N MET A 103 -3.60 17.38 12.05
CA MET A 103 -4.53 17.53 10.93
C MET A 103 -5.81 18.24 11.35
#